data_AF-A0A7Z9KG10-F1
#
_entry.id   AF-A0A7Z9KG10-F1
#
_cell.length_a   1.000
_cell.length_b   1.000
_cell.length_c   1.000
_cell.angle_alpha   90.00
_cell.angle_beta   90.00
_cell.angle_gamma   90.00
#
_symmetry.space_group_name_H-M   'P 1'
#
loop_
_entity.id
_entity.type
_entity.pdbx_description
1 polymer ?
#
loop_
_entity_poly.entity_id
_entity_poly.type
_entity_poly.pdbx_seq_one_letter_code
_entity_poly.pdbx_strand_id
1 'polypeptide(L)'
;MIVGALFIACLLLIIGSIFLGQRIARREKTDAVFGNPERAAGGWYWIIAGVCSLLLLWFYFSWDAARSFFPRAANELCQVAKVSYAINPTRSIFPIDSRVLKGTYMLERDSAQIARLENGIYKSGFNDKEEKKLLEIISELRVTLIALTSSEHLTPDTIFALNKVSADIDRLTTQFSDPSYPGEPTSEELAAANAQPGWGEVGIEIPVLPITKRGRKFDFASRTISAISAEFVKI
;
A
#
# COMPACT_ATOMS: atom_id res chain seq x y z
N MET A 1 -12.49 -13.77 19.74
CA MET A 1 -12.96 -13.52 21.12
C MET A 1 -12.00 -14.07 22.17
N ILE A 2 -11.62 -15.35 22.13
CA ILE A 2 -10.67 -15.95 23.09
C ILE A 2 -9.30 -15.25 23.07
N VAL A 3 -8.74 -15.00 21.88
CA VAL A 3 -7.43 -14.35 21.73
C VAL A 3 -7.44 -12.91 22.28
N GLY A 4 -8.49 -12.14 22.03
CA GLY A 4 -8.64 -10.79 22.60
C GLY A 4 -8.71 -10.80 24.14
N ALA A 5 -9.41 -11.76 24.73
CA ALA A 5 -9.45 -11.91 26.19
C ALA A 5 -8.08 -12.31 26.77
N LEU A 6 -7.36 -13.22 26.12
CA LEU A 6 -5.99 -13.59 26.49
C LEU A 6 -5.03 -12.40 26.40
N PHE A 7 -5.17 -11.56 25.37
CA PHE A 7 -4.35 -10.35 25.21
C PHE A 7 -4.54 -9.38 26.38
N ILE A 8 -5.80 -9.10 26.76
CA ILE A 8 -6.11 -8.22 27.90
C ILE A 8 -5.63 -8.85 29.21
N ALA A 9 -5.81 -10.17 29.39
CA ALA A 9 -5.33 -10.88 30.57
C ALA A 9 -3.79 -10.78 30.70
N CYS A 10 -3.05 -10.96 29.60
CA CYS A 10 -1.59 -10.80 29.60
C CYS A 10 -1.16 -9.39 30.00
N LEU A 11 -1.85 -8.34 29.52
CA LEU A 11 -1.58 -6.95 29.94
C LEU A 11 -1.78 -6.76 31.44
N LEU A 12 -2.91 -7.24 31.99
CA LEU A 12 -3.19 -7.15 33.42
C LEU A 12 -2.18 -7.93 34.25
N LEU A 13 -1.76 -9.11 33.79
CA LEU A 13 -0.76 -9.95 34.45
C LEU A 13 0.62 -9.29 34.45
N ILE A 14 1.03 -8.61 33.38
CA ILE A 14 2.28 -7.84 33.36
C ILE A 14 2.24 -6.71 34.37
N ILE A 15 1.18 -5.90 34.36
CA ILE A 15 1.05 -4.76 35.29
C ILE A 15 1.04 -5.27 36.75
N GLY A 16 0.25 -6.31 37.02
CA GLY A 16 0.14 -6.91 38.35
C GLY A 16 1.45 -7.55 38.83
N SER A 17 2.15 -8.28 37.96
CA SER A 17 3.43 -8.92 38.28
C SER A 17 4.55 -7.91 38.51
N ILE A 18 4.62 -6.82 37.73
CA ILE A 18 5.57 -5.73 37.98
C ILE A 18 5.28 -5.07 39.33
N PHE A 19 4.02 -4.75 39.63
CA PHE A 19 3.67 -4.08 40.88
C PHE A 19 3.95 -4.95 42.11
N LEU A 20 3.56 -6.22 42.08
CA LEU A 20 3.79 -7.17 43.17
C LEU A 20 5.29 -7.52 43.30
N GLY A 21 5.97 -7.75 42.18
CA GLY A 21 7.40 -8.02 42.15
C GLY A 21 8.22 -6.88 42.74
N GLN A 22 7.91 -5.63 42.38
CA GLN A 22 8.55 -4.45 42.97
C GLN A 22 8.25 -4.32 44.47
N ARG A 23 7.02 -4.60 44.90
CA ARG A 23 6.64 -4.52 46.32
C ARG A 23 7.40 -5.54 47.18
N ILE A 24 7.60 -6.75 46.67
CA ILE A 24 8.35 -7.82 47.35
C ILE A 24 9.84 -7.50 47.35
N ALA A 25 10.41 -7.10 46.22
CA ALA A 25 11.83 -6.73 46.11
C ALA A 25 12.22 -5.60 47.07
N ARG A 26 11.31 -4.67 47.38
CA ARG A 26 11.54 -3.60 48.37
C ARG A 26 11.49 -4.06 49.83
N ARG A 27 10.90 -5.24 50.12
CA ARG A 27 10.73 -5.80 51.47
C ARG A 27 11.75 -6.90 51.79
N GLU A 28 12.37 -7.50 50.78
CA GLU A 28 13.43 -8.49 50.95
C GLU A 28 14.70 -7.86 51.54
N LYS A 29 15.28 -8.49 52.56
CA LYS A 29 16.58 -8.10 53.11
C LYS A 29 17.70 -8.60 52.20
N THR A 30 18.60 -7.70 51.81
CA THR A 30 19.70 -7.96 50.86
C THR A 30 20.81 -8.89 51.37
N ASP A 31 20.80 -9.25 52.66
CA ASP A 31 21.87 -10.05 53.30
C ASP A 31 21.70 -11.57 53.13
N ALA A 32 20.72 -12.04 52.36
CA ALA A 32 20.55 -13.46 52.07
C ALA A 32 21.57 -13.95 51.03
N VAL A 33 22.46 -14.85 51.46
CA VAL A 33 23.43 -15.58 50.62
C VAL A 33 22.70 -16.40 49.54
N PHE A 34 23.34 -16.58 48.38
CA PHE A 34 22.82 -17.41 47.28
C PHE A 34 22.32 -18.78 47.79
N GLY A 35 21.08 -19.14 47.46
CA GLY A 35 20.45 -20.41 47.88
C GLY A 35 19.29 -20.29 48.88
N ASN A 36 18.97 -19.07 49.38
CA ASN A 36 17.78 -18.89 50.23
C ASN A 36 16.47 -19.02 49.40
N PRO A 37 15.57 -19.97 49.73
CA PRO A 37 14.30 -20.15 49.02
C PRO A 37 13.39 -18.91 49.04
N GLU A 38 13.54 -18.01 50.02
CA GLU A 38 12.76 -16.77 50.09
C GLU A 38 13.04 -15.83 48.91
N ARG A 39 14.30 -15.76 48.44
CA ARG A 39 14.68 -14.97 47.26
C ARG A 39 14.21 -15.60 45.94
N ALA A 40 13.99 -16.92 45.92
CA ALA A 40 13.43 -17.63 44.77
C ALA A 40 11.91 -17.39 44.63
N ALA A 41 11.20 -17.12 45.74
CA ALA A 41 9.76 -16.87 45.74
C ALA A 41 9.36 -15.60 44.97
N GLY A 42 10.19 -14.54 45.01
CA GLY A 42 9.96 -13.30 44.24
C GLY A 42 10.23 -13.44 42.73
N GLY A 43 11.00 -14.44 42.31
CA GLY A 43 11.39 -14.67 40.91
C GLY A 43 10.21 -15.00 39.99
N TRP A 44 9.15 -15.62 40.51
CA TRP A 44 7.98 -16.05 39.75
C TRP A 44 7.25 -14.89 39.05
N TYR A 45 7.15 -13.72 39.68
CA TYR A 45 6.52 -12.55 39.09
C TYR A 45 7.27 -12.07 37.84
N TRP A 46 8.60 -12.11 37.85
CA TRP A 46 9.42 -11.74 36.69
C TRP A 46 9.32 -12.76 35.55
N ILE A 47 9.16 -14.05 35.86
CA ILE A 47 8.90 -15.10 34.87
C ILE A 47 7.55 -14.85 34.18
N ILE A 48 6.49 -14.60 34.96
CA ILE A 48 5.16 -14.26 34.40
C ILE A 48 5.25 -13.03 33.51
N ALA A 49 5.89 -11.96 33.98
CA ALA A 49 6.08 -10.74 33.20
C ALA A 49 6.80 -11.03 31.87
N GLY A 50 7.88 -11.82 31.90
CA GLY A 50 8.65 -12.21 30.71
C GLY A 50 7.82 -13.02 29.70
N VAL A 51 7.13 -14.07 30.16
CA VAL A 51 6.29 -14.93 29.30
C VAL A 51 5.14 -14.12 28.69
N CYS A 52 4.43 -13.32 29.50
CA CYS A 52 3.36 -12.47 29.00
C CYS A 52 3.89 -11.43 27.99
N SER A 53 5.09 -10.89 28.18
CA SER A 53 5.68 -9.92 27.25
C SER A 53 5.98 -10.56 25.88
N LEU A 54 6.53 -11.78 25.88
CA LEU A 54 6.75 -12.55 24.64
C LEU A 54 5.43 -12.90 23.94
N LEU A 55 4.41 -13.32 24.70
CA LEU A 55 3.09 -13.61 24.15
C LEU A 55 2.42 -12.37 23.58
N LEU A 56 2.52 -11.21 24.23
CA LEU A 56 2.00 -9.96 23.70
C LEU A 56 2.72 -9.54 22.42
N LEU A 57 4.05 -9.70 22.37
CA LEU A 57 4.81 -9.44 21.14
C LEU A 57 4.35 -10.35 20.00
N TRP A 58 4.14 -11.64 20.30
CA TRP A 58 3.60 -12.59 19.32
C TRP A 58 2.19 -12.19 18.85
N PHE A 59 1.28 -11.89 19.79
CA PHE A 59 -0.08 -11.49 19.46
C PHE A 59 -0.13 -10.17 18.68
N TYR A 60 0.79 -9.24 18.96
CA TYR A 60 0.86 -7.96 18.25
C TYR A 60 1.06 -8.16 16.73
N PHE A 61 1.85 -9.16 16.32
CA PHE A 61 2.05 -9.50 14.91
C PHE A 61 1.10 -10.59 14.38
N SER A 62 0.18 -11.08 15.21
CA SER A 62 -0.74 -12.15 14.83
C SER A 62 -2.02 -11.61 14.21
N TRP A 63 -2.44 -12.25 13.13
CA TRP A 63 -3.72 -11.98 12.45
C TRP A 63 -4.94 -12.25 13.36
N ASP A 64 -4.85 -13.21 14.29
CA ASP A 64 -5.95 -13.55 15.20
C ASP A 64 -6.27 -12.45 16.24
N ALA A 65 -5.23 -11.72 16.67
CA ALA A 65 -5.41 -10.59 17.57
C ALA A 65 -6.09 -9.43 16.83
N ALA A 66 -5.60 -9.11 15.62
CA ALA A 66 -6.21 -8.10 14.75
C ALA A 66 -7.69 -8.42 14.47
N ARG A 67 -8.02 -9.68 14.15
CA ARG A 67 -9.41 -10.15 13.99
C ARG A 67 -10.25 -9.98 15.25
N SER A 68 -9.68 -10.25 16.41
CA SER A 68 -10.41 -10.16 17.68
C SER A 68 -10.76 -8.72 18.07
N PHE A 69 -9.88 -7.75 17.80
CA PHE A 69 -10.12 -6.33 18.12
C PHE A 69 -10.79 -5.55 16.99
N PHE A 70 -10.49 -5.89 15.74
CA PHE A 70 -10.98 -5.20 14.55
C PHE A 70 -11.55 -6.20 13.52
N PRO A 71 -12.68 -6.86 13.83
CA PRO A 71 -13.21 -7.96 13.02
C PRO A 71 -13.60 -7.55 11.58
N ARG A 72 -13.81 -6.24 11.35
CA ARG A 72 -14.19 -5.69 10.03
C ARG A 72 -13.03 -5.02 9.28
N ALA A 73 -11.87 -4.82 9.91
CA ALA A 73 -10.76 -4.07 9.30
C ALA A 73 -10.20 -4.78 8.07
N ALA A 74 -10.09 -6.12 8.10
CA ALA A 74 -9.63 -6.89 6.94
C ALA A 74 -10.55 -6.70 5.71
N ASN A 75 -11.87 -6.68 5.92
CA ASN A 75 -12.83 -6.40 4.84
C ASN A 75 -12.64 -4.99 4.30
N GLU A 76 -12.49 -3.96 5.15
CA GLU A 76 -12.23 -2.59 4.72
C GLU A 76 -10.92 -2.45 3.93
N LEU A 77 -9.84 -3.05 4.41
CA LEU A 77 -8.55 -3.07 3.72
C LEU A 77 -8.64 -3.78 2.37
N CYS A 78 -9.43 -4.85 2.26
CA CYS A 78 -9.69 -5.49 0.98
C CYS A 78 -10.41 -4.55 0.00
N GLN A 79 -11.38 -3.75 0.46
CA GLN A 79 -12.03 -2.75 -0.40
C GLN A 79 -11.07 -1.64 -0.85
N VAL A 80 -10.17 -1.19 0.03
CA VAL A 80 -9.08 -0.25 -0.35
C VAL A 80 -8.17 -0.90 -1.39
N ALA A 81 -7.82 -2.17 -1.22
CA ALA A 81 -7.00 -2.92 -2.16
C ALA A 81 -7.66 -3.03 -3.54
N LYS A 82 -8.99 -3.15 -3.63
CA LYS A 82 -9.71 -3.10 -4.91
C LYS A 82 -9.49 -1.78 -5.65
N VAL A 83 -9.54 -0.64 -4.96
CA VAL A 83 -9.23 0.67 -5.57
C VAL A 83 -7.78 0.71 -6.04
N SER A 84 -6.84 0.26 -5.20
CA SER A 84 -5.42 0.21 -5.57
C SER A 84 -5.18 -0.71 -6.77
N TYR A 85 -5.89 -1.83 -6.86
CA TYR A 85 -5.77 -2.75 -7.98
C TYR A 85 -6.36 -2.13 -9.26
N ALA A 86 -7.52 -1.49 -9.15
CA ALA A 86 -8.22 -0.87 -10.27
C ALA A 86 -7.44 0.30 -10.90
N ILE A 87 -6.60 1.01 -10.14
CA ILE A 87 -5.76 2.10 -10.68
C ILE A 87 -4.40 1.62 -11.24
N ASN A 88 -4.02 0.35 -11.03
CA ASN A 88 -2.72 -0.18 -11.47
C ASN A 88 -2.42 -0.01 -12.97
N PRO A 89 -3.37 -0.22 -13.91
CA PRO A 89 -3.11 -0.01 -15.33
C PRO A 89 -2.68 1.44 -15.62
N THR A 90 -3.37 2.42 -15.04
CA THR A 90 -3.00 3.84 -15.13
C THR A 90 -1.62 4.10 -14.51
N ARG A 91 -1.34 3.54 -13.31
CA ARG A 91 -0.05 3.69 -12.63
C ARG A 91 1.13 3.15 -13.44
N SER A 92 0.92 2.13 -14.27
CA SER A 92 1.97 1.53 -15.09
C SER A 92 2.46 2.45 -16.22
N ILE A 93 1.60 3.37 -16.67
CA ILE A 93 1.87 4.35 -17.73
C ILE A 93 2.27 5.69 -17.11
N PHE A 94 1.52 6.13 -16.10
CA PHE A 94 1.80 7.31 -15.28
C PHE A 94 2.23 6.87 -13.88
N PRO A 95 3.54 6.68 -13.65
CA PRO A 95 4.03 6.21 -12.36
C PRO A 95 3.93 7.32 -11.30
N ILE A 96 2.79 7.36 -10.60
CA ILE A 96 2.47 8.31 -9.52
C ILE A 96 3.49 8.22 -8.38
N ASP A 97 4.03 7.02 -8.13
CA ASP A 97 4.97 6.75 -7.04
C ASP A 97 6.44 7.03 -7.40
N SER A 98 6.71 7.54 -8.61
CA SER A 98 8.07 7.81 -9.08
C SER A 98 8.32 9.31 -9.25
N ARG A 99 9.57 9.73 -9.05
CA ARG A 99 9.97 11.14 -9.22
C ARG A 99 9.93 11.60 -10.68
N VAL A 100 10.08 10.67 -11.63
CA VAL A 100 10.18 10.96 -13.07
C VAL A 100 9.22 10.09 -13.85
N LEU A 101 8.52 10.69 -14.80
CA LEU A 101 7.63 9.94 -15.69
C LEU A 101 8.43 8.93 -16.51
N LYS A 102 7.80 7.80 -16.84
CA LYS A 102 8.41 6.75 -17.67
C LYS A 102 8.91 7.30 -19.02
N GLY A 103 8.15 8.22 -19.62
CA GLY A 103 8.56 8.93 -20.84
C GLY A 103 9.84 9.73 -20.63
N THR A 104 9.96 10.49 -19.53
CA THR A 104 11.18 11.25 -19.20
C THR A 104 12.40 10.34 -19.05
N TYR A 105 12.24 9.20 -18.38
CA TYR A 105 13.32 8.20 -18.26
C TYR A 105 13.75 7.63 -19.62
N MET A 106 12.79 7.36 -20.52
CA MET A 106 13.11 6.94 -21.89
C MET A 106 13.88 8.01 -22.66
N LEU A 107 13.49 9.29 -22.54
CA LEU A 107 14.18 10.40 -23.19
C LEU A 107 15.60 10.58 -22.69
N GLU A 108 15.82 10.48 -21.38
CA GLU A 108 17.15 10.56 -20.78
C GLU A 108 18.05 9.43 -21.29
N ARG A 109 17.53 8.20 -21.31
CA ARG A 109 18.23 7.03 -21.85
C ARG A 109 18.58 7.21 -23.33
N ASP A 110 17.61 7.59 -24.15
CA ASP A 110 17.78 7.67 -25.60
C ASP A 110 18.72 8.83 -25.97
N SER A 111 18.61 9.97 -25.27
CA SER A 111 19.55 11.09 -25.40
C SER A 111 20.98 10.68 -25.04
N ALA A 112 21.17 9.91 -23.96
CA ALA A 112 22.47 9.39 -23.58
C ALA A 112 23.03 8.37 -24.59
N GLN A 113 22.17 7.55 -25.20
CA GLN A 113 22.57 6.62 -26.27
C GLN A 113 23.02 7.37 -27.52
N ILE A 114 22.27 8.39 -27.95
CA ILE A 114 22.65 9.25 -29.09
C ILE A 114 24.00 9.93 -28.82
N ALA A 115 24.22 10.47 -27.62
CA ALA A 115 25.51 11.06 -27.24
C ALA A 115 26.67 10.04 -27.24
N ARG A 116 26.42 8.77 -26.91
CA ARG A 116 27.43 7.71 -27.01
C ARG A 116 27.74 7.37 -28.47
N LEU A 117 26.72 7.30 -29.33
CA LEU A 117 26.91 7.07 -30.76
C LEU A 117 27.76 8.19 -31.38
N GLU A 118 27.44 9.45 -31.08
CA GLU A 118 28.20 10.62 -31.54
C GLU A 118 29.68 10.55 -31.15
N ASN A 119 29.98 10.24 -29.87
CA ASN A 119 31.34 10.03 -29.41
C ASN A 119 32.03 8.81 -30.03
N GLY A 120 31.26 7.82 -30.47
CA GLY A 120 31.74 6.61 -31.13
C GLY A 120 32.19 6.87 -32.57
N ILE A 121 31.56 7.80 -33.29
CA ILE A 121 31.89 8.13 -34.69
C ILE A 121 33.38 8.48 -34.82
N TYR A 122 33.86 9.42 -34.01
CA TYR A 122 35.26 9.88 -34.02
C TYR A 122 36.28 8.80 -33.67
N LYS A 123 35.85 7.67 -33.08
CA LYS A 123 36.72 6.56 -32.67
C LYS A 123 36.70 5.39 -33.66
N SER A 124 35.83 5.44 -34.67
CA SER A 124 35.50 4.30 -35.53
C SER A 124 36.31 4.23 -36.83
N GLY A 125 37.16 5.23 -37.11
CA GLY A 125 38.01 5.25 -38.30
C GLY A 125 37.28 5.51 -39.62
N PHE A 126 36.11 6.15 -39.55
CA PHE A 126 35.36 6.61 -40.73
C PHE A 126 36.13 7.71 -41.46
N ASN A 127 35.90 7.85 -42.77
CA ASN A 127 36.43 9.00 -43.50
C ASN A 127 35.57 10.25 -43.31
N ASP A 128 36.10 11.43 -43.61
CA ASP A 128 35.43 12.73 -43.38
C ASP A 128 34.01 12.81 -43.98
N LYS A 129 33.77 12.17 -45.13
CA LYS A 129 32.44 12.16 -45.78
C LYS A 129 31.45 11.29 -45.01
N GLU A 130 31.89 10.14 -44.53
CA GLU A 130 31.09 9.22 -43.71
C GLU A 130 30.78 9.85 -42.35
N GLU A 131 31.79 10.42 -41.68
CA GLU A 131 31.60 11.11 -40.40
C GLU A 131 30.57 12.24 -40.52
N LYS A 132 30.71 13.09 -41.55
CA LYS A 132 29.76 14.18 -41.78
C LYS A 132 28.34 13.66 -41.95
N LYS A 133 28.14 12.59 -42.72
CA LYS A 133 26.81 12.01 -42.97
C LYS A 133 26.23 11.36 -41.71
N LEU A 134 27.06 10.70 -40.90
CA LEU A 134 26.63 10.12 -39.63
C LEU A 134 26.24 11.20 -38.61
N LEU A 135 26.99 12.30 -38.56
CA LEU A 135 26.66 13.45 -37.70
C LEU A 135 25.35 14.13 -38.13
N GLU A 136 25.08 14.23 -39.44
CA GLU A 136 23.78 14.69 -39.95
C GLU A 136 22.64 13.79 -39.46
N ILE A 137 22.80 12.46 -39.53
CA ILE A 137 21.80 11.50 -39.02
C ILE A 137 21.62 11.64 -37.49
N ILE A 138 22.71 11.79 -36.72
CA ILE A 138 22.62 12.02 -35.27
C ILE A 138 21.85 13.30 -34.97
N SER A 139 22.09 14.36 -35.73
CA SER A 139 21.34 15.62 -35.60
C SER A 139 19.85 15.41 -35.88
N GLU A 140 19.50 14.70 -36.96
CA GLU A 140 18.10 14.36 -37.27
C GLU A 140 17.46 13.54 -36.14
N LEU A 141 18.15 12.51 -35.61
CA LEU A 141 17.66 11.69 -34.50
C LEU A 141 17.36 12.54 -33.26
N ARG A 142 18.22 13.51 -32.92
CA ARG A 142 17.98 14.44 -31.80
C ARG A 142 16.74 15.30 -32.05
N VAL A 143 16.59 15.84 -33.25
CA VAL A 143 15.42 16.64 -33.64
C VAL A 143 14.14 15.80 -33.59
N THR A 144 14.17 14.58 -34.12
CA THR A 144 13.04 13.65 -34.06
C THR A 144 12.66 13.30 -32.61
N LEU A 145 13.64 13.04 -31.74
CA LEU A 145 13.38 12.77 -30.32
C LEU A 145 12.65 13.93 -29.65
N ILE A 146 13.07 15.17 -29.90
CA ILE A 146 12.40 16.37 -29.38
C ILE A 146 11.00 16.49 -29.98
N ALA A 147 10.87 16.33 -31.30
CA ALA A 147 9.59 16.42 -31.99
C ALA A 147 8.57 15.41 -31.44
N LEU A 148 8.97 14.16 -31.20
CA LEU A 148 8.08 13.12 -30.62
C LEU A 148 7.53 13.47 -29.24
N THR A 149 8.13 14.43 -28.54
CA THR A 149 7.69 14.89 -27.21
C THR A 149 6.91 16.20 -27.27
N SER A 150 6.81 16.83 -28.43
CA SER A 150 6.13 18.11 -28.57
C SER A 150 4.63 17.95 -28.40
N SER A 151 4.05 18.78 -27.54
CA SER A 151 2.60 18.87 -27.37
C SER A 151 1.88 19.34 -28.63
N GLU A 152 2.58 19.94 -29.59
CA GLU A 152 2.02 20.42 -30.85
C GLU A 152 1.53 19.28 -31.76
N HIS A 153 2.03 18.07 -31.57
CA HIS A 153 1.60 16.90 -32.33
C HIS A 153 0.45 16.12 -31.66
N LEU A 154 -0.05 16.58 -30.52
CA LEU A 154 -1.24 16.00 -29.90
C LEU A 154 -2.48 16.38 -30.70
N THR A 155 -3.28 15.38 -31.08
CA THR A 155 -4.55 15.65 -31.75
C THR A 155 -5.55 16.27 -30.77
N PRO A 156 -6.49 17.11 -31.24
CA PRO A 156 -7.56 17.64 -30.40
C PRO A 156 -8.35 16.53 -29.68
N ASP A 157 -8.56 15.39 -30.34
CA ASP A 157 -9.26 14.23 -29.78
C ASP A 157 -8.51 13.63 -28.59
N THR A 158 -7.18 13.47 -28.69
CA THR A 158 -6.36 12.99 -27.57
C THR A 158 -6.41 13.96 -26.39
N ILE A 159 -6.30 15.27 -26.64
CA ILE A 159 -6.38 16.30 -25.59
C ILE A 159 -7.75 16.23 -24.90
N PHE A 160 -8.82 16.14 -25.67
CA PHE A 160 -10.17 16.01 -25.14
C PHE A 160 -10.34 14.75 -24.29
N ALA A 161 -9.86 13.59 -24.78
CA ALA A 161 -9.94 12.32 -24.05
C ALA A 161 -9.18 12.36 -22.71
N LEU A 162 -7.97 12.94 -22.70
CA LEU A 162 -7.19 13.12 -21.47
C LEU A 162 -7.89 14.06 -20.47
N ASN A 163 -8.44 15.18 -20.95
CA ASN A 163 -9.19 16.12 -20.11
C ASN A 163 -10.45 15.48 -19.54
N LYS A 164 -11.15 14.64 -20.32
CA LYS A 164 -12.29 13.87 -19.83
C LYS A 164 -11.89 12.92 -18.70
N VAL A 165 -10.83 12.14 -18.89
CA VAL A 165 -10.29 11.23 -17.84
C VAL A 165 -9.94 12.01 -16.57
N SER A 166 -9.26 13.16 -16.71
CA SER A 166 -8.93 14.02 -15.55
C SER A 166 -10.19 14.50 -14.84
N ALA A 167 -11.18 15.01 -15.57
CA ALA A 167 -12.43 15.48 -15.01
C ALA A 167 -13.22 14.36 -14.32
N ASP A 168 -13.21 13.14 -14.84
CA ASP A 168 -13.86 11.98 -14.22
C ASP A 168 -13.15 11.57 -12.91
N ILE A 169 -11.82 11.67 -12.84
CA ILE A 169 -11.06 11.46 -11.60
C ILE A 169 -11.39 12.55 -10.56
N ASP A 170 -11.42 13.83 -10.97
CA ASP A 170 -11.75 14.95 -10.09
C ASP A 170 -13.18 14.84 -9.56
N ARG A 171 -14.12 14.43 -10.43
CA ARG A 171 -15.50 14.16 -10.06
C ARG A 171 -15.59 13.02 -9.05
N LEU A 172 -14.91 11.90 -9.30
CA LEU A 172 -14.87 10.78 -8.35
C LEU A 172 -14.26 11.22 -7.02
N THR A 173 -13.20 12.03 -7.03
CA THR A 173 -12.56 12.55 -5.81
C THR A 173 -13.50 13.44 -5.00
N THR A 174 -14.25 14.30 -5.69
CA THR A 174 -15.27 15.17 -5.09
C THR A 174 -16.39 14.33 -4.47
N GLN A 175 -16.94 13.37 -5.23
CA GLN A 175 -17.96 12.44 -4.75
C GLN A 175 -17.44 11.61 -3.57
N PHE A 176 -16.21 11.11 -3.64
CA PHE A 176 -15.57 10.38 -2.55
C PHE A 176 -15.31 11.25 -1.33
N SER A 177 -15.29 12.57 -1.43
CA SER A 177 -15.17 13.45 -0.26
C SER A 177 -16.52 13.64 0.44
N ASP A 178 -17.63 13.43 -0.26
CA ASP A 178 -18.98 13.50 0.29
C ASP A 178 -19.23 12.36 1.31
N PRO A 179 -19.69 12.66 2.55
CA PRO A 179 -20.09 11.65 3.52
C PRO A 179 -21.27 10.76 3.09
N SER A 180 -22.13 11.26 2.19
CA SER A 180 -23.31 10.55 1.69
C SER A 180 -22.99 9.57 0.56
N TYR A 181 -21.84 9.70 -0.11
CA TYR A 181 -21.42 8.77 -1.16
C TYR A 181 -21.10 7.37 -0.59
N PRO A 182 -21.55 6.27 -1.24
CA PRO A 182 -22.26 6.18 -2.53
C PRO A 182 -23.79 6.23 -2.44
N GLY A 183 -24.34 6.53 -1.25
CA GLY A 183 -25.76 6.44 -0.90
C GLY A 183 -26.03 5.32 0.10
N GLU A 184 -27.24 5.29 0.63
CA GLU A 184 -27.67 4.22 1.53
C GLU A 184 -27.74 2.87 0.78
N PRO A 185 -27.39 1.75 1.43
CA PRO A 185 -27.42 0.44 0.82
C PRO A 185 -28.85 -0.03 0.57
N THR A 186 -29.02 -0.82 -0.48
CA THR A 186 -30.29 -1.52 -0.70
C THR A 186 -30.46 -2.66 0.32
N SER A 187 -31.70 -3.09 0.54
CA SER A 187 -32.00 -4.24 1.41
C SER A 187 -31.29 -5.52 0.94
N GLU A 188 -31.18 -5.71 -0.36
CA GLU A 188 -30.50 -6.85 -0.98
C GLU A 188 -28.98 -6.82 -0.74
N GLU A 189 -28.36 -5.64 -0.90
CA GLU A 189 -26.93 -5.46 -0.63
C GLU A 189 -26.58 -5.76 0.83
N LEU A 190 -27.42 -5.30 1.76
CA LEU A 190 -27.24 -5.59 3.19
C LEU A 190 -27.42 -7.08 3.49
N ALA A 191 -28.45 -7.71 2.90
CA ALA A 191 -28.69 -9.14 3.09
C ALA A 191 -27.51 -9.97 2.58
N ALA A 192 -27.00 -9.67 1.38
CA ALA A 192 -25.86 -10.36 0.80
C ALA A 192 -24.56 -10.14 1.61
N ALA A 193 -24.30 -8.91 2.05
CA ALA A 193 -23.11 -8.60 2.85
C ALA A 193 -23.13 -9.34 4.20
N ASN A 194 -24.30 -9.43 4.85
CA ASN A 194 -24.49 -10.10 6.14
C ASN A 194 -24.56 -11.64 6.02
N ALA A 195 -24.88 -12.17 4.84
CA ALA A 195 -24.90 -13.62 4.59
C ALA A 195 -23.49 -14.21 4.41
N GLN A 196 -22.47 -13.37 4.18
CA GLN A 196 -21.09 -13.85 4.07
C GLN A 196 -20.58 -14.36 5.42
N PRO A 197 -19.74 -15.41 5.41
CA PRO A 197 -19.09 -15.88 6.61
C PRO A 197 -18.16 -14.81 7.19
N GLY A 198 -17.85 -14.89 8.49
CA GLY A 198 -16.83 -14.03 9.08
C GLY A 198 -15.43 -14.34 8.53
N TRP A 199 -14.53 -13.37 8.66
CA TRP A 199 -13.09 -13.49 8.34
C TRP A 199 -12.53 -14.80 8.92
N GLY A 200 -12.19 -15.81 8.10
CA GLY A 200 -11.56 -17.05 8.57
C GLY A 200 -12.47 -17.97 9.37
N GLU A 201 -13.78 -18.01 9.08
CA GLU A 201 -14.73 -18.99 9.66
C GLU A 201 -14.93 -20.24 8.80
N VAL A 202 -14.89 -20.06 7.49
CA VAL A 202 -14.82 -21.11 6.46
C VAL A 202 -13.64 -20.74 5.57
N GLY A 203 -13.03 -21.68 4.84
CA GLY A 203 -11.72 -21.50 4.15
C GLY A 203 -11.51 -20.26 3.25
N ILE A 204 -12.51 -19.39 3.10
CA ILE A 204 -12.38 -17.99 2.70
C ILE A 204 -11.80 -17.16 3.85
N GLU A 205 -10.59 -16.66 3.67
CA GLU A 205 -9.94 -15.83 4.70
C GLU A 205 -10.66 -14.49 4.92
N ILE A 206 -11.04 -13.72 3.90
CA ILE A 206 -11.65 -12.40 4.09
C ILE A 206 -12.93 -12.27 3.23
N PRO A 207 -14.06 -11.78 3.80
CA PRO A 207 -15.29 -11.56 3.04
C PRO A 207 -15.08 -10.52 1.93
N VAL A 208 -15.64 -10.78 0.74
CA VAL A 208 -15.37 -10.00 -0.47
C VAL A 208 -16.30 -8.80 -0.60
N LEU A 209 -17.57 -8.94 -0.23
CA LEU A 209 -18.53 -7.82 -0.30
C LEU A 209 -18.31 -6.87 0.87
N PRO A 210 -18.48 -5.54 0.66
CA PRO A 210 -18.29 -4.55 1.70
C PRO A 210 -19.34 -4.68 2.81
N ILE A 211 -18.89 -4.78 4.06
CA ILE A 211 -19.76 -4.91 5.25
C ILE A 211 -20.01 -3.53 5.89
N THR A 212 -19.04 -2.62 5.84
CA THR A 212 -19.12 -1.31 6.49
C THR A 212 -19.45 -0.20 5.50
N LYS A 213 -19.96 0.94 6.02
CA LYS A 213 -20.16 2.16 5.22
C LYS A 213 -18.87 2.61 4.53
N ARG A 214 -17.74 2.56 5.24
CA ARG A 214 -16.41 2.87 4.70
C ARG A 214 -16.00 1.89 3.61
N GLY A 215 -16.18 0.59 3.83
CA GLY A 215 -15.90 -0.44 2.84
C GLY A 215 -16.73 -0.24 1.56
N ARG A 216 -18.03 0.06 1.69
CA ARG A 216 -18.89 0.36 0.52
C ARG A 216 -18.36 1.54 -0.28
N LYS A 217 -17.91 2.58 0.41
CA LYS A 217 -17.31 3.76 -0.23
C LYS A 217 -16.16 3.39 -1.16
N PHE A 218 -15.22 2.57 -0.68
CA PHE A 218 -14.09 2.10 -1.49
C PHE A 218 -14.50 1.10 -2.56
N ASP A 219 -15.45 0.19 -2.29
CA ASP A 219 -15.93 -0.77 -3.29
C ASP A 219 -16.56 -0.04 -4.49
N PHE A 220 -17.44 0.94 -4.25
CA PHE A 220 -18.03 1.74 -5.34
C PHE A 220 -16.98 2.57 -6.08
N ALA A 221 -16.09 3.23 -5.35
CA ALA A 221 -14.98 3.97 -5.97
C ALA A 221 -14.10 3.07 -6.83
N SER A 222 -13.88 1.80 -6.43
CA SER A 222 -13.08 0.84 -7.18
C SER A 222 -13.70 0.50 -8.54
N ARG A 223 -15.03 0.42 -8.61
CA ARG A 223 -15.75 0.17 -9.87
C ARG A 223 -15.64 1.37 -10.81
N THR A 224 -15.84 2.58 -10.28
CA THR A 224 -15.72 3.81 -11.06
C THR A 224 -14.30 4.02 -11.57
N ILE A 225 -13.28 3.91 -10.71
CA ILE A 225 -11.89 4.08 -11.13
C ILE A 225 -11.44 2.98 -12.11
N SER A 226 -11.96 1.76 -11.99
CA SER A 226 -11.69 0.70 -12.95
C SER A 226 -12.19 1.06 -14.35
N ALA A 227 -13.37 1.68 -14.46
CA ALA A 227 -13.91 2.14 -15.74
C ALA A 227 -13.05 3.29 -16.31
N ILE A 228 -12.72 4.28 -15.48
CA ILE A 228 -11.83 5.39 -15.86
C ILE A 228 -10.47 4.87 -16.34
N SER A 229 -9.87 3.93 -15.60
CA SER A 229 -8.58 3.34 -15.97
C SER A 229 -8.65 2.58 -17.29
N ALA A 230 -9.75 1.87 -17.55
CA ALA A 230 -9.98 1.17 -18.82
C ALA A 230 -10.18 2.14 -20.01
N GLU A 231 -10.74 3.33 -19.78
CA GLU A 231 -10.78 4.39 -20.81
C GLU A 231 -9.38 4.97 -21.05
N PHE A 232 -8.65 5.28 -19.98
CA PHE A 232 -7.30 5.85 -20.07
C PHE A 232 -6.32 4.98 -20.85
N VAL A 233 -6.33 3.66 -20.64
CA VAL A 233 -5.42 2.72 -21.33
C VAL A 233 -5.63 2.66 -22.85
N LYS A 234 -6.78 3.14 -23.35
CA LYS A 234 -7.09 3.16 -24.79
C LYS A 234 -6.61 4.44 -25.49
N ILE A 235 -6.20 5.46 -24.73
CA ILE A 235 -5.63 6.71 -25.22
C ILE A 235 -4.17 6.48 -25.55
#